data_AF-A0A367FPT6-F1
#
_entry.id   AF-A0A367FPT6-F1
#
_cell.length_a   1.000
_cell.length_b   1.000
_cell.length_c   1.000
_cell.angle_alpha   90.00
_cell.angle_beta   90.00
_cell.angle_gamma   90.00
#
_symmetry.space_group_name_H-M   'P 1'
#
loop_
_entity.id
_entity.type
_entity.pdbx_description
1 polymer ?
#
loop_
_entity_poly.entity_id
_entity_poly.type
_entity_poly.pdbx_seq_one_letter_code
_entity_poly.pdbx_strand_id
1 'polypeptide(L)'
;MVQAAAALASRGGVEAMQMRTVAERAGVALGTLYRYFPSKMDLVVAVVGEEIDLLEASIERRPPNAATPAGRAVDVLMRATRGLMREPELADALIRSLIMAEVDTPFGDRMAGLLLRVSADGLSVESADEEQYALAGSLAAVWVHELLEMLRGRRTYEQVQRRLEIAAGRLFAGLGS
;
A
#
# COMPACT_ATOMS: atom_id res chain seq x y z
N MET A 1 1.36 -19.75 -3.02
CA MET A 1 1.66 -19.55 -1.58
C MET A 1 1.10 -18.23 -1.09
N VAL A 2 1.47 -17.09 -1.69
CA VAL A 2 0.99 -15.76 -1.33
C VAL A 2 -0.54 -15.63 -1.44
N GLN A 3 -1.15 -16.00 -2.57
CA GLN A 3 -2.61 -16.07 -2.71
C GLN A 3 -3.33 -16.92 -1.64
N ALA A 4 -2.75 -18.07 -1.28
CA ALA A 4 -3.31 -18.94 -0.23
C ALA A 4 -3.23 -18.27 1.15
N ALA A 5 -2.14 -17.53 1.41
CA ALA A 5 -1.94 -16.74 2.59
C ALA A 5 -2.88 -15.53 2.65
N ALA A 6 -3.02 -14.76 1.57
CA ALA A 6 -3.97 -13.65 1.46
C ALA A 6 -5.40 -14.12 1.74
N ALA A 7 -5.83 -15.24 1.13
CA ALA A 7 -7.14 -15.82 1.38
C ALA A 7 -7.34 -16.39 2.79
N LEU A 8 -6.26 -16.72 3.50
CA LEU A 8 -6.32 -17.07 4.92
C LEU A 8 -6.46 -15.82 5.78
N ALA A 9 -5.67 -14.79 5.45
CA ALA A 9 -5.65 -13.51 6.12
C ALA A 9 -7.01 -12.81 6.04
N SER A 10 -7.70 -12.89 4.90
CA SER A 10 -9.02 -12.30 4.71
C SER A 10 -10.10 -12.85 5.65
N ARG A 11 -9.92 -14.06 6.16
CA ARG A 11 -10.89 -14.74 7.04
C ARG A 11 -10.59 -14.60 8.53
N GLY A 12 -9.37 -14.24 8.92
CA GLY A 12 -8.99 -14.23 10.34
C GLY A 12 -7.70 -13.47 10.65
N GLY A 13 -7.35 -12.51 9.80
CA GLY A 13 -6.16 -11.69 9.92
C GLY A 13 -4.85 -12.47 9.82
N VAL A 14 -3.76 -11.82 10.22
CA VAL A 14 -2.41 -12.41 10.22
C VAL A 14 -2.37 -13.69 11.07
N GLU A 15 -3.16 -13.81 12.13
CA GLU A 15 -3.21 -15.02 12.97
C GLU A 15 -3.73 -16.26 12.24
N ALA A 16 -4.64 -16.09 11.28
CA ALA A 16 -5.10 -17.19 10.43
C ALA A 16 -4.03 -17.66 9.41
N MET A 17 -2.99 -16.86 9.15
CA MET A 17 -1.88 -17.22 8.26
C MET A 17 -0.88 -18.17 8.94
N GLN A 18 -1.34 -19.33 9.40
CA GLN A 18 -0.45 -20.36 9.94
C GLN A 18 0.34 -21.00 8.81
N MET A 19 1.66 -21.05 8.93
CA MET A 19 2.58 -21.57 7.89
C MET A 19 2.16 -22.96 7.39
N ARG A 20 1.76 -23.87 8.29
CA ARG A 20 1.28 -25.22 7.91
C ARG A 20 0.01 -25.15 7.06
N THR A 21 -0.99 -24.38 7.49
CA THR A 21 -2.26 -24.22 6.77
C THR A 21 -2.06 -23.53 5.41
N VAL A 22 -1.12 -22.58 5.32
CA VAL A 22 -0.75 -21.94 4.04
C VAL A 22 -0.12 -22.96 3.10
N ALA A 23 0.81 -23.80 3.58
CA ALA A 23 1.45 -24.83 2.78
C ALA A 23 0.43 -25.85 2.24
N GLU A 24 -0.46 -26.33 3.12
CA GLU A 24 -1.57 -27.24 2.76
C GLU A 24 -2.47 -26.63 1.69
N ARG A 25 -2.96 -25.39 1.89
CA ARG A 25 -3.82 -24.71 0.92
C ARG A 25 -3.11 -24.40 -0.40
N ALA A 26 -1.81 -24.11 -0.35
CA ALA A 26 -1.01 -23.86 -1.55
C ALA A 26 -0.58 -25.14 -2.27
N GLY A 27 -0.86 -26.33 -1.72
CA GLY A 27 -0.47 -27.61 -2.31
C GLY A 27 1.05 -27.83 -2.32
N VAL A 28 1.79 -27.25 -1.37
CA VAL A 28 3.24 -27.37 -1.28
C VAL A 28 3.69 -28.01 0.02
N ALA A 29 4.86 -28.65 0.02
CA ALA A 29 5.47 -29.14 1.25
C ALA A 29 5.84 -27.97 2.18
N LEU A 30 5.70 -28.16 3.50
CA LEU A 30 6.03 -27.13 4.50
C LEU A 30 7.48 -26.64 4.39
N GLY A 31 8.43 -27.54 4.14
CA GLY A 31 9.84 -27.16 3.91
C GLY A 31 10.06 -26.31 2.65
N THR A 32 9.19 -26.44 1.64
CA THR A 32 9.21 -25.55 0.47
C THR A 32 8.72 -24.16 0.84
N LEU A 33 7.65 -24.05 1.63
CA LEU A 33 7.16 -22.75 2.10
C LEU A 33 8.25 -22.01 2.90
N TYR A 34 8.90 -22.67 3.87
CA TYR A 34 9.98 -22.07 4.66
C TYR A 34 11.21 -21.68 3.84
N ARG A 35 11.47 -22.38 2.72
CA ARG A 35 12.55 -21.99 1.80
C ARG A 35 12.28 -20.66 1.11
N TYR A 36 11.03 -20.38 0.75
CA TYR A 36 10.65 -19.11 0.11
C TYR A 36 10.33 -18.00 1.12
N PHE A 37 9.76 -18.37 2.27
CA PHE A 37 9.36 -17.45 3.33
C PHE A 37 9.89 -17.98 4.66
N PRO A 38 11.15 -17.64 5.02
CA PRO A 38 11.79 -18.13 6.24
C PRO A 38 11.00 -17.86 7.51
N SER A 39 10.25 -16.76 7.55
CA SER A 39 9.37 -16.38 8.65
C SER A 39 7.93 -16.10 8.18
N LYS A 40 7.00 -16.08 9.14
CA LYS A 40 5.62 -15.61 8.92
C LYS A 40 5.60 -14.16 8.43
N MET A 41 6.56 -13.33 8.89
CA MET A 41 6.67 -11.94 8.46
C MET A 41 7.11 -11.82 7.00
N ASP A 42 8.01 -12.67 6.51
CA ASP A 42 8.38 -12.69 5.08
C ASP A 42 7.16 -13.00 4.21
N LEU A 43 6.30 -13.90 4.66
CA LEU A 43 5.04 -14.20 3.99
C LEU A 43 4.04 -13.03 4.04
N VAL A 44 3.95 -12.32 5.18
CA VAL A 44 3.13 -11.12 5.33
C VAL A 44 3.59 -10.02 4.38
N VAL A 45 4.90 -9.75 4.31
CA VAL A 45 5.50 -8.78 3.39
C VAL A 45 5.18 -9.15 1.94
N ALA A 46 5.27 -10.44 1.59
CA ALA A 46 4.93 -10.91 0.25
C ALA A 46 3.44 -10.73 -0.09
N VAL A 47 2.53 -10.96 0.86
CA VAL A 47 1.09 -10.70 0.69
C VAL A 47 0.84 -9.22 0.43
N VAL A 48 1.46 -8.35 1.22
CA VAL A 48 1.33 -6.89 1.05
C VAL A 48 1.93 -6.45 -0.30
N GLY A 49 3.02 -7.06 -0.74
CA GLY A 49 3.60 -6.84 -2.06
C GLY A 49 2.63 -7.17 -3.19
N GLU A 50 1.94 -8.32 -3.12
CA GLU A 50 0.93 -8.72 -4.12
C GLU A 50 -0.24 -7.71 -4.19
N GLU A 51 -0.68 -7.16 -3.05
CA GLU A 51 -1.72 -6.11 -3.03
C GLU A 51 -1.25 -4.80 -3.70
N ILE A 52 0.02 -4.42 -3.54
CA ILE A 52 0.58 -3.28 -4.28
C ILE A 52 0.64 -3.60 -5.76
N ASP A 53 1.13 -4.77 -6.17
CA ASP A 53 1.21 -5.15 -7.58
C ASP A 53 -0.19 -5.12 -8.24
N LEU A 54 -1.23 -5.56 -7.53
CA LEU A 54 -2.62 -5.46 -7.99
C LEU A 54 -3.10 -4.01 -8.11
N LEU A 55 -2.73 -3.14 -7.16
CA LEU A 55 -3.02 -1.71 -7.23
C LEU A 55 -2.33 -1.07 -8.43
N GLU A 56 -1.02 -1.33 -8.62
CA GLU A 56 -0.22 -0.85 -9.75
C GLU A 56 -0.85 -1.27 -11.08
N ALA A 57 -1.16 -2.56 -11.26
CA ALA A 57 -1.84 -3.07 -12.44
C ALA A 57 -3.22 -2.42 -12.65
N SER A 58 -3.96 -2.13 -11.57
CA SER A 58 -5.26 -1.44 -11.67
C SER A 58 -5.12 0.01 -12.16
N ILE A 59 -4.01 0.66 -11.79
CA ILE A 59 -3.69 2.03 -12.19
C ILE A 59 -3.23 2.07 -13.63
N GLU A 60 -2.39 1.13 -14.06
CA GLU A 60 -1.99 0.98 -15.46
C GLU A 60 -3.21 0.77 -16.36
N ARG A 61 -4.13 -0.12 -15.95
CA ARG A 61 -5.36 -0.39 -16.71
C ARG A 61 -6.31 0.80 -16.77
N ARG A 62 -6.34 1.64 -15.74
CA ARG A 62 -7.20 2.82 -15.67
C ARG A 62 -6.44 3.95 -14.97
N PRO A 63 -5.62 4.71 -15.70
CA PRO A 63 -4.83 5.78 -15.10
C PRO A 63 -5.71 6.82 -14.37
N PRO A 64 -5.22 7.46 -13.31
CA PRO A 64 -5.88 8.62 -12.74
C PRO A 64 -5.94 9.75 -13.78
N ASN A 65 -7.07 10.44 -13.86
CA ASN A 65 -7.34 11.44 -14.90
C ASN A 65 -7.61 12.84 -14.33
N ALA A 66 -7.33 13.06 -13.04
CA ALA A 66 -7.37 14.39 -12.46
C ALA A 66 -6.40 15.35 -13.18
N ALA A 67 -6.81 16.61 -13.30
CA ALA A 67 -6.07 17.62 -14.06
C ALA A 67 -4.73 18.02 -13.42
N THR A 68 -4.56 17.80 -12.11
CA THR A 68 -3.37 18.22 -11.37
C THR A 68 -2.57 17.01 -10.89
N PRO A 69 -1.23 17.12 -10.76
CA PRO A 69 -0.38 16.11 -10.13
C PRO A 69 -0.92 15.67 -8.75
N ALA A 70 -1.26 16.65 -7.92
CA ALA A 70 -1.85 16.42 -6.61
C ALA A 70 -3.16 15.62 -6.68
N GLY A 71 -4.05 15.96 -7.62
CA GLY A 71 -5.31 15.24 -7.80
C GLY A 71 -5.08 13.78 -8.20
N ARG A 72 -4.11 13.50 -9.07
CA ARG A 72 -3.79 12.13 -9.49
C ARG A 72 -3.20 11.30 -8.35
N ALA A 73 -2.33 11.89 -7.54
CA ALA A 73 -1.81 11.25 -6.33
C ALA A 73 -2.94 10.89 -5.35
N VAL A 74 -3.84 11.85 -5.08
CA VAL A 74 -5.00 11.64 -4.21
C VAL A 74 -5.90 10.54 -4.75
N ASP A 75 -6.17 10.51 -6.06
CA ASP A 75 -6.97 9.45 -6.69
C ASP A 75 -6.39 8.06 -6.45
N VAL A 76 -5.06 7.90 -6.59
CA VAL A 76 -4.36 6.64 -6.32
C VAL A 76 -4.50 6.23 -4.85
N LEU A 77 -4.24 7.15 -3.92
CA LEU A 77 -4.36 6.88 -2.49
C LEU A 77 -5.79 6.51 -2.10
N MET A 78 -6.79 7.20 -2.65
CA MET A 78 -8.20 6.90 -2.37
C MET A 78 -8.66 5.59 -3.01
N ARG A 79 -8.03 5.14 -4.12
CA ARG A 79 -8.25 3.79 -4.68
C ARG A 79 -7.65 2.72 -3.77
N ALA A 80 -6.42 2.92 -3.28
CA ALA A 80 -5.79 2.03 -2.31
C ALA A 80 -6.64 1.93 -1.03
N THR A 81 -7.11 3.06 -0.48
CA THR A 81 -8.03 3.10 0.66
C THR A 81 -9.29 2.28 0.40
N ARG A 82 -9.95 2.43 -0.76
CA ARG A 82 -11.14 1.62 -1.09
C ARG A 82 -10.84 0.13 -1.16
N GLY A 83 -9.66 -0.25 -1.65
CA GLY A 83 -9.18 -1.63 -1.67
C GLY A 83 -9.08 -2.20 -0.26
N LEU A 84 -8.35 -1.50 0.61
CA LEU A 84 -8.10 -1.91 1.99
C LEU A 84 -9.37 -1.94 2.85
N MET A 85 -10.33 -1.04 2.59
CA MET A 85 -11.61 -1.01 3.29
C MET A 85 -12.56 -2.16 2.92
N ARG A 86 -12.21 -3.02 1.94
CA ARG A 86 -12.98 -4.26 1.70
C ARG A 86 -12.79 -5.27 2.82
N GLU A 87 -11.62 -5.25 3.47
CA GLU A 87 -11.24 -6.16 4.55
C GLU A 87 -10.47 -5.39 5.64
N PRO A 88 -11.14 -4.50 6.39
CA PRO A 88 -10.49 -3.53 7.26
C PRO A 88 -9.73 -4.18 8.43
N GLU A 89 -10.20 -5.30 8.98
CA GLU A 89 -9.51 -6.02 10.04
C GLU A 89 -8.18 -6.61 9.56
N LEU A 90 -8.14 -7.11 8.32
CA LEU A 90 -6.91 -7.57 7.69
C LEU A 90 -5.96 -6.39 7.46
N ALA A 91 -6.45 -5.28 6.91
CA ALA A 91 -5.65 -4.08 6.68
C ALA A 91 -5.02 -3.56 7.99
N ASP A 92 -5.79 -3.45 9.08
CA ASP A 92 -5.27 -3.02 10.39
C ASP A 92 -4.19 -3.98 10.91
N ALA A 93 -4.43 -5.29 10.84
CA ALA A 93 -3.47 -6.30 11.29
C ALA A 93 -2.16 -6.24 10.47
N LEU A 94 -2.23 -6.16 9.14
CA LEU A 94 -1.06 -6.08 8.27
C LEU A 94 -0.27 -4.79 8.53
N ILE A 95 -0.94 -3.63 8.54
CA ILE A 95 -0.26 -2.34 8.72
C ILE A 95 0.41 -2.28 10.10
N ARG A 96 -0.26 -2.72 11.17
CA ARG A 96 0.34 -2.78 12.51
C ARG A 96 1.53 -3.72 12.54
N SER A 97 1.42 -4.89 11.90
CA SER A 97 2.52 -5.86 11.84
C SER A 97 3.74 -5.28 11.13
N LEU A 98 3.56 -4.53 10.04
CA LEU A 98 4.66 -3.89 9.32
C LEU A 98 5.32 -2.78 10.14
N ILE A 99 4.53 -1.94 10.80
CA ILE A 99 5.04 -0.86 11.67
C ILE A 99 5.82 -1.43 12.85
N MET A 100 5.30 -2.47 13.52
CA MET A 100 5.94 -3.07 14.70
C MET A 100 7.19 -3.87 14.38
N ALA A 101 7.29 -4.42 13.17
CA ALA A 101 8.42 -5.24 12.79
C ALA A 101 9.65 -4.40 12.38
N GLU A 102 9.57 -3.06 12.41
CA GLU A 102 10.61 -2.13 11.93
C GLU A 102 11.20 -2.56 10.58
N VAL A 103 10.39 -3.25 9.76
CA VAL A 103 10.84 -3.77 8.49
C VAL A 103 11.03 -2.56 7.60
N ASP A 104 12.24 -2.37 7.10
CA ASP A 104 12.53 -1.56 5.91
C ASP A 104 11.62 -2.08 4.80
N THR A 105 10.41 -1.56 4.77
CA THR A 105 9.34 -2.12 3.99
C THR A 105 9.41 -1.43 2.65
N PRO A 106 9.62 -2.16 1.55
CA PRO A 106 9.50 -1.60 0.22
C PRO A 106 8.13 -0.99 -0.05
N PHE A 107 7.15 -1.16 0.85
CA PHE A 107 5.81 -0.58 0.75
C PHE A 107 5.83 0.94 0.68
N GLY A 108 6.56 1.60 1.59
CA GLY A 108 6.66 3.06 1.59
C GLY A 108 7.30 3.57 0.30
N ASP A 109 8.41 2.95 -0.10
CA ASP A 109 9.15 3.29 -1.31
C ASP A 109 8.38 3.00 -2.61
N ARG A 110 7.73 1.84 -2.69
CA ARG A 110 6.88 1.49 -3.84
C ARG A 110 5.69 2.42 -3.96
N MET A 111 5.07 2.80 -2.83
CA MET A 111 3.97 3.76 -2.84
C MET A 111 4.48 5.14 -3.29
N ALA A 112 5.60 5.62 -2.75
CA ALA A 112 6.22 6.89 -3.17
C ALA A 112 6.55 6.87 -4.68
N GLY A 113 7.16 5.80 -5.17
CA GLY A 113 7.46 5.61 -6.59
C GLY A 113 6.21 5.59 -7.47
N LEU A 114 5.15 4.89 -7.05
CA LEU A 114 3.87 4.89 -7.76
C LEU A 114 3.25 6.29 -7.80
N LEU A 115 3.25 7.02 -6.67
CA LEU A 115 2.73 8.38 -6.59
C LEU A 115 3.51 9.32 -7.51
N LEU A 116 4.83 9.20 -7.58
CA LEU A 116 5.66 9.97 -8.51
C LEU A 116 5.27 9.69 -9.97
N ARG A 117 5.22 8.41 -10.37
CA ARG A 117 4.88 8.02 -11.75
C ARG A 117 3.54 8.61 -12.20
N VAL A 118 2.53 8.60 -11.33
CA VAL A 118 1.20 9.15 -11.68
C VAL A 118 1.12 10.66 -11.58
N SER A 119 1.95 11.29 -10.76
CA SER A 119 1.92 12.74 -10.54
C SER A 119 2.64 13.49 -11.64
N ALA A 120 3.70 12.93 -12.21
CA ALA A 120 4.67 13.68 -13.00
C ALA A 120 4.48 13.58 -14.52
N ASP A 121 3.23 13.48 -15.02
CA ASP A 121 2.90 13.35 -16.46
C ASP A 121 3.74 12.29 -17.22
N GLY A 122 4.23 11.26 -16.52
CA GLY A 122 5.09 10.21 -17.10
C GLY A 122 6.60 10.42 -16.98
N LEU A 123 7.09 11.39 -16.17
CA LEU A 123 8.50 11.38 -15.72
C LEU A 123 8.78 10.02 -15.05
N SER A 124 9.82 9.34 -15.54
CA SER A 124 10.28 8.07 -14.96
C SER A 124 10.76 8.30 -13.53
N VAL A 125 10.60 7.32 -12.64
CA VAL A 125 11.20 7.33 -11.29
C VAL A 125 12.70 7.65 -11.34
N GLU A 126 13.37 7.24 -12.42
CA GLU A 126 14.78 7.49 -12.73
C GLU A 126 15.12 8.98 -13.00
N SER A 127 14.12 9.80 -13.28
CA SER A 127 14.26 11.24 -13.56
C SER A 127 13.80 12.12 -12.41
N ALA A 128 13.25 11.52 -11.34
CA ALA A 128 12.81 12.27 -10.18
C ALA A 128 14.02 12.73 -9.36
N ASP A 129 14.02 13.99 -8.95
CA ASP A 129 15.02 14.46 -7.98
C ASP A 129 14.69 13.99 -6.55
N GLU A 130 15.66 14.15 -5.66
CA GLU A 130 15.53 13.74 -4.25
C GLU A 130 14.36 14.45 -3.55
N GLU A 131 14.07 15.70 -3.92
CA GLU A 131 12.98 16.49 -3.37
C GLU A 131 11.62 15.92 -3.79
N GLN A 132 11.44 15.60 -5.07
CA GLN A 132 10.24 14.98 -5.61
C GLN A 132 9.93 13.66 -4.90
N TYR A 133 10.94 12.80 -4.72
CA TYR A 133 10.78 11.54 -4.00
C TYR A 133 10.41 11.77 -2.53
N ALA A 134 11.06 12.72 -1.86
CA ALA A 134 10.73 13.08 -0.48
C ALA A 134 9.31 13.63 -0.33
N LEU A 135 8.82 14.41 -1.29
CA LEU A 135 7.44 14.93 -1.30
C LEU A 135 6.41 13.81 -1.48
N ALA A 136 6.65 12.89 -2.41
CA ALA A 136 5.78 11.74 -2.62
C ALA A 136 5.77 10.79 -1.41
N GLY A 137 6.94 10.50 -0.84
CA GLY A 137 7.09 9.73 0.39
C GLY A 137 6.38 10.38 1.58
N SER A 138 6.47 11.71 1.71
CA SER A 138 5.76 12.48 2.74
C SER A 138 4.25 12.35 2.61
N LEU A 139 3.71 12.42 1.39
CA LEU A 139 2.27 12.22 1.17
C LEU A 139 1.84 10.78 1.48
N ALA A 140 2.64 9.78 1.09
CA ALA A 140 2.38 8.38 1.41
C ALA A 140 2.36 8.15 2.93
N ALA A 141 3.28 8.76 3.68
CA ALA A 141 3.31 8.69 5.14
C ALA A 141 2.06 9.32 5.78
N VAL A 142 1.62 10.49 5.28
CA VAL A 142 0.35 11.10 5.71
C VAL A 142 -0.82 10.15 5.45
N TRP A 143 -0.87 9.51 4.29
CA TRP A 143 -1.93 8.54 3.96
C TRP A 143 -1.97 7.34 4.89
N VAL A 144 -0.82 6.73 5.21
CA VAL A 144 -0.75 5.61 6.17
C VAL A 144 -1.31 6.04 7.53
N HIS A 145 -0.95 7.24 8.00
CA HIS A 145 -1.49 7.77 9.25
C HIS A 145 -3.01 7.96 9.20
N GLU A 146 -3.54 8.61 8.16
CA GLU A 146 -4.98 8.83 8.01
C GLU A 146 -5.76 7.52 7.87
N LEU A 147 -5.20 6.53 7.18
CA LEU A 147 -5.76 5.19 7.07
C LEU A 147 -5.87 4.51 8.43
N LEU A 148 -4.82 4.58 9.26
CA LEU A 148 -4.86 4.05 10.63
C LEU A 148 -5.92 4.75 11.49
N GLU A 149 -6.04 6.07 11.39
CA GLU A 149 -7.08 6.80 12.11
C GLU A 149 -8.49 6.44 11.60
N MET A 150 -8.64 6.13 10.30
CA MET A 150 -9.90 5.62 9.73
C MET A 150 -10.23 4.22 10.27
N LEU A 151 -9.27 3.30 10.28
CA LEU A 151 -9.43 1.93 10.81
C LEU A 151 -9.76 1.93 12.31
N ARG A 152 -9.30 2.94 13.06
CA ARG A 152 -9.66 3.17 14.47
C ARG A 152 -11.04 3.81 14.66
N GLY A 153 -11.77 4.10 13.57
CA GLY A 153 -13.06 4.78 13.60
C GLY A 153 -13.00 6.27 13.95
N ARG A 154 -11.80 6.88 13.94
CA ARG A 154 -11.58 8.29 14.30
C ARG A 154 -11.65 9.24 13.10
N ARG A 155 -11.61 8.69 11.89
CA ARG A 155 -11.72 9.42 10.62
C ARG A 155 -12.78 8.80 9.73
N THR A 156 -13.58 9.64 9.07
CA THR A 156 -14.43 9.20 7.96
C THR A 156 -13.65 9.18 6.64
N TYR A 157 -14.18 8.46 5.65
CA TYR A 157 -13.61 8.44 4.29
C TYR A 157 -13.44 9.85 3.71
N GLU A 158 -14.44 10.71 3.86
CA GLU A 158 -14.43 12.10 3.38
C GLU A 158 -13.39 12.95 4.11
N GLN A 159 -13.21 12.75 5.43
CA GLN A 159 -12.20 13.46 6.20
C GLN A 159 -10.78 13.08 5.77
N VAL A 160 -10.55 11.80 5.48
CA VAL A 160 -9.26 11.33 4.94
C VAL A 160 -9.01 11.91 3.56
N GLN A 161 -9.98 11.81 2.65
CA GLN A 161 -9.87 12.40 1.32
C GLN A 161 -9.53 13.89 1.41
N ARG A 162 -10.26 14.64 2.23
CA ARG A 162 -10.06 16.08 2.39
C ARG A 162 -8.65 16.42 2.91
N ARG A 163 -8.13 15.63 3.85
CA ARG A 163 -6.78 15.85 4.40
C ARG A 163 -5.69 15.53 3.37
N LEU A 164 -5.88 14.49 2.57
CA LEU A 164 -4.96 14.16 1.47
C LEU A 164 -4.98 15.24 0.39
N GLU A 165 -6.14 15.76 0.01
CA GLU A 165 -6.25 16.88 -0.93
C GLU A 165 -5.47 18.12 -0.45
N ILE A 166 -5.62 18.48 0.83
CA ILE A 166 -4.91 19.61 1.44
C ILE A 166 -3.39 19.37 1.46
N ALA A 167 -2.96 18.17 1.86
CA ALA A 167 -1.55 17.81 1.93
C ALA A 167 -0.92 17.78 0.53
N ALA A 168 -1.53 17.05 -0.41
CA ALA A 168 -1.06 16.92 -1.78
C ALA A 168 -1.01 18.27 -2.50
N GLY A 169 -2.03 19.13 -2.32
CA GLY A 169 -2.04 20.46 -2.93
C GLY A 169 -0.90 21.36 -2.45
N ARG A 170 -0.39 21.17 -1.22
CA ARG A 170 0.75 21.92 -0.69
C ARG A 170 2.09 21.30 -1.07
N LEU A 171 2.20 19.97 -0.97
CA LEU A 171 3.43 19.24 -1.28
C LEU A 171 3.78 19.32 -2.77
N PHE A 172 2.77 19.29 -3.65
CA PHE A 172 3.00 19.31 -5.11
C PHE A 172 2.80 20.68 -5.76
N ALA A 173 2.67 21.76 -4.97
CA ALA A 173 2.48 23.11 -5.49
C ALA A 173 3.60 23.57 -6.44
N GLY A 174 4.82 23.05 -6.25
CA GLY A 174 6.01 23.37 -7.07
C GLY A 174 6.25 22.45 -8.28
N LEU A 175 5.48 21.37 -8.45
CA LEU A 175 5.68 20.42 -9.57
C LEU A 175 4.94 20.80 -10.86
N GLY A 176 4.24 21.93 -10.87
CA GLY A 176 3.41 22.39 -11.99
C GLY A 176 3.85 23.72 -12.60
N SER A 177 5.06 24.20 -12.31
CA SER A 177 5.63 25.45 -12.84
C SER A 177 6.80 25.20 -13.75
#